data_AF-A0AA35RC76-F1
#
_entry.id   AF-A0AA35RC76-F1
#
_cell.length_a   1.000
_cell.length_b   1.000
_cell.length_c   1.000
_cell.angle_alpha   90.00
_cell.angle_beta   90.00
_cell.angle_gamma   90.00
#
_symmetry.space_group_name_H-M   'P 1'
#
loop_
_entity.id
_entity.type
_entity.pdbx_description
1 polymer ?
#
loop_
_entity_poly.entity_id
_entity_poly.type
_entity_poly.pdbx_seq_one_letter_code
_entity_poly.pdbx_strand_id
1 'polypeptide(L)'
;MSKDRQKTYKNRGRNITDLRNQRSEVTVELRRNRKEEALRKRRNIPEDAEDYQSPLGAGLTLESLVIKAQSSNQEEQFSAVQATRKILSKDKNPPIDEIIRTGIVPVLVSCLQSVRYA
;
A
#
# COMPACT_ATOMS: atom_id res chain seq x y z
N MET A 1 -10.36 19.37 42.30
CA MET A 1 -10.98 19.00 41.00
C MET A 1 -10.28 19.77 39.89
N SER A 2 -9.64 19.11 38.93
CA SER A 2 -8.85 19.78 37.87
C SER A 2 -9.74 20.64 36.96
N LYS A 3 -9.34 21.89 36.71
CA LYS A 3 -10.08 22.88 35.89
C LYS A 3 -10.32 22.41 34.46
N ASP A 4 -9.48 21.53 33.93
CA ASP A 4 -9.62 20.99 32.57
C ASP A 4 -10.83 20.06 32.41
N ARG A 5 -11.16 19.32 33.46
CA ARG A 5 -12.33 18.42 33.49
C ARG A 5 -13.65 19.21 33.52
N GLN A 6 -13.64 20.42 34.08
CA GLN A 6 -14.81 21.32 34.09
C GLN A 6 -15.08 21.95 32.72
N LYS A 7 -14.04 22.26 31.92
CA LYS A 7 -14.20 22.80 30.56
C LYS A 7 -14.69 21.76 29.54
N THR A 8 -14.38 20.48 29.77
CA THR A 8 -14.88 19.35 28.96
C THR A 8 -16.30 18.95 29.36
N TYR A 9 -16.67 19.11 30.63
CA TYR A 9 -18.02 18.80 31.09
C TYR A 9 -19.06 19.78 30.49
N LYS A 10 -20.02 19.24 29.72
CA LYS A 10 -21.07 20.00 29.02
C LYS A 10 -20.56 21.09 28.07
N ASN A 11 -19.30 21.02 27.63
CA ASN A 11 -18.66 22.01 26.74
C ASN A 11 -18.84 23.46 27.20
N ARG A 12 -18.91 23.70 28.51
CA ARG A 12 -19.21 25.01 29.08
C ARG A 12 -18.11 26.01 28.69
N GLY A 13 -18.47 27.04 27.93
CA GLY A 13 -17.54 28.07 27.44
C GLY A 13 -16.87 27.77 26.09
N ARG A 14 -17.27 26.72 25.37
CA ARG A 14 -16.90 26.52 23.95
C ARG A 14 -17.94 27.12 23.02
N ASN A 15 -17.49 27.71 21.92
CA ASN A 15 -18.39 28.24 20.90
C ASN A 15 -19.17 27.10 20.22
N ILE A 16 -20.48 27.28 20.08
CA ILE A 16 -21.38 26.29 19.49
C ILE A 16 -21.05 26.04 18.01
N THR A 17 -20.61 27.08 17.29
CA THR A 17 -20.15 27.00 15.90
C THR A 17 -18.94 26.10 15.77
N ASP A 18 -17.94 26.28 16.63
CA ASP A 18 -16.69 25.52 16.59
C ASP A 18 -16.96 24.03 16.90
N LEU A 19 -17.86 23.74 17.84
CA LEU A 19 -18.29 22.36 18.13
C LEU A 19 -19.02 21.71 16.95
N ARG A 20 -19.79 22.47 16.16
CA ARG A 20 -20.44 21.96 14.95
C ARG A 20 -19.41 21.70 13.86
N ASN A 21 -18.48 22.63 13.64
CA ASN A 21 -17.40 22.50 12.66
C ASN A 21 -16.51 21.29 12.99
N GLN A 22 -16.11 21.15 14.25
CA GLN A 22 -15.33 19.99 14.71
C GLN A 22 -16.07 18.67 14.49
N ARG A 23 -17.39 18.62 14.74
CA ARG A 23 -18.20 17.42 14.46
C ARG A 23 -18.22 17.09 12.96
N SER A 24 -18.37 18.09 12.09
CA SER A 24 -18.33 17.86 10.65
C SER A 24 -16.96 17.40 10.17
N GLU A 25 -15.88 18.02 10.65
CA GLU A 25 -14.50 17.66 10.32
C GLU A 25 -14.20 16.22 10.73
N VAL A 26 -14.46 15.85 11.99
CA VAL A 26 -14.26 14.48 12.49
C VAL A 26 -15.09 13.48 11.68
N THR A 27 -16.32 13.82 11.30
CA THR A 27 -17.15 12.91 10.48
C THR A 27 -16.57 12.72 9.08
N VAL A 28 -16.07 13.78 8.46
CA VAL A 28 -15.42 13.73 7.14
C VAL A 28 -14.11 12.94 7.22
N GLU A 29 -13.29 13.17 8.24
CA GLU A 29 -12.06 12.42 8.50
C GLU A 29 -12.35 10.94 8.71
N LEU A 30 -13.33 10.58 9.55
CA LEU A 30 -13.73 9.18 9.75
C LEU A 30 -14.18 8.51 8.44
N ARG A 31 -14.92 9.23 7.58
CA ARG A 31 -15.32 8.71 6.26
C ARG A 31 -14.11 8.54 5.33
N ARG A 32 -13.20 9.51 5.31
CA ARG A 32 -11.96 9.47 4.52
C ARG A 32 -11.09 8.29 4.96
N ASN A 33 -10.87 8.14 6.27
CA ASN A 33 -10.06 7.07 6.86
C ASN A 33 -10.68 5.69 6.56
N ARG A 34 -12.01 5.53 6.66
CA ARG A 34 -12.67 4.28 6.26
C ARG A 34 -12.48 3.96 4.78
N LYS A 35 -12.56 4.97 3.89
CA LYS A 35 -12.33 4.78 2.45
C LYS A 35 -10.87 4.38 2.18
N GLU A 36 -9.93 5.02 2.85
CA GLU A 36 -8.50 4.75 2.74
C GLU A 36 -8.13 3.37 3.28
N GLU A 37 -8.68 2.98 4.44
CA GLU A 37 -8.52 1.66 5.03
C GLU A 37 -9.06 0.56 4.11
N ALA A 38 -10.25 0.76 3.53
CA ALA A 38 -10.82 -0.18 2.57
C ALA A 38 -9.96 -0.32 1.30
N LEU A 39 -9.39 0.79 0.82
CA LEU A 39 -8.47 0.79 -0.31
C LEU A 39 -7.14 0.09 0.03
N ARG A 40 -6.61 0.32 1.24
CA ARG A 40 -5.39 -0.30 1.74
C ARG A 40 -5.54 -1.81 1.88
N LYS A 41 -6.68 -2.29 2.40
CA LYS A 41 -7.03 -3.73 2.44
C LYS A 41 -7.04 -4.35 1.05
N ARG A 42 -7.53 -3.64 0.03
CA ARG A 42 -7.50 -4.11 -1.36
C ARG A 42 -6.10 -4.16 -1.96
N ARG A 43 -5.18 -3.27 -1.55
CA ARG A 43 -3.82 -3.16 -2.12
C ARG A 43 -2.78 -4.12 -1.52
N ASN A 44 -3.11 -4.83 -0.43
CA ASN A 44 -2.21 -5.80 0.25
C ASN A 44 -0.77 -5.29 0.46
N ILE A 45 -0.66 -4.02 0.90
CA ILE A 45 0.61 -3.39 1.28
C ILE A 45 0.79 -3.60 2.79
N PRO A 46 1.84 -4.31 3.25
CA PRO A 46 2.16 -4.42 4.67
C PRO A 46 2.40 -3.05 5.30
N GLU A 47 2.01 -2.88 6.56
CA GLU A 47 2.17 -1.62 7.31
C GLU A 47 3.62 -1.12 7.37
N ASP A 48 4.58 -2.05 7.37
CA ASP A 48 6.02 -1.77 7.50
C ASP A 48 6.72 -1.44 6.16
N ALA A 49 5.98 -1.27 5.05
CA ALA A 49 6.57 -1.00 3.73
C ALA A 49 7.01 0.45 3.50
N GLU A 50 6.82 1.33 4.50
CA GLU A 50 7.27 2.72 4.46
C GLU A 50 8.81 2.84 4.48
N ASP A 51 9.54 1.85 5.01
CA ASP A 51 10.99 1.97 5.28
C ASP A 51 11.90 1.19 4.31
N TYR A 52 11.32 0.44 3.36
CA TYR A 52 12.13 -0.14 2.28
C TYR A 52 12.24 0.88 1.16
N GLN A 53 13.44 1.47 1.05
CA GLN A 53 13.96 2.11 -0.15
C GLN A 53 13.39 1.44 -1.40
N SER A 54 12.98 2.25 -2.38
CA SER A 54 12.47 1.81 -3.67
C SER A 54 13.13 0.51 -4.12
N PRO A 55 12.39 -0.54 -4.53
CA PRO A 55 12.99 -1.77 -5.04
C PRO A 55 13.94 -1.52 -6.23
N LEU A 56 13.88 -0.32 -6.83
CA LEU A 56 14.76 0.17 -7.88
C LEU A 56 16.07 0.82 -7.37
N GLY A 57 16.42 0.70 -6.10
CA GLY A 57 17.59 1.34 -5.46
C GLY A 57 18.98 1.03 -6.05
N ALA A 58 19.09 0.32 -7.17
CA ALA A 58 20.35 0.05 -7.86
C ALA A 58 20.16 -0.31 -9.35
N GLY A 59 19.45 0.51 -10.14
CA GLY A 59 19.43 0.34 -11.60
C GLY A 59 18.70 -0.90 -12.14
N LEU A 60 17.76 -1.45 -11.37
CA LEU A 60 16.91 -2.54 -11.83
C LEU A 60 15.85 -2.01 -12.80
N THR A 61 16.07 -2.20 -14.10
CA THR A 61 15.08 -1.92 -15.14
C THR A 61 13.95 -2.96 -15.10
N LEU A 62 12.77 -2.59 -15.59
CA LEU A 62 11.65 -3.55 -15.74
C LEU A 62 12.03 -4.77 -16.57
N GLU A 63 12.90 -4.60 -17.56
CA GLU A 63 13.44 -5.69 -18.39
C GLU A 63 14.33 -6.64 -17.57
N SER A 64 15.22 -6.09 -16.72
CA SER A 64 16.06 -6.91 -15.83
C SER A 64 15.22 -7.75 -14.87
N LEU A 65 14.08 -7.22 -14.40
CA LEU A 65 13.15 -7.97 -13.56
C LEU A 65 12.53 -9.16 -14.29
N VAL A 66 12.19 -9.03 -15.57
CA VAL A 66 11.67 -10.15 -16.36
C VAL A 66 12.73 -11.23 -16.50
N ILE A 67 13.97 -10.86 -16.84
CA ILE A 67 15.09 -11.80 -16.99
C ILE A 67 15.30 -12.56 -15.67
N LYS A 68 15.33 -11.86 -14.54
CA LYS A 68 15.50 -12.49 -13.22
C LYS A 68 14.30 -13.35 -12.82
N ALA A 69 13.08 -12.97 -13.19
CA ALA A 69 11.89 -13.78 -12.94
C ALA A 69 11.89 -15.09 -13.76
N GLN A 70 12.59 -15.12 -14.88
CA GLN A 70 12.81 -16.32 -15.71
C GLN A 70 14.05 -17.13 -15.30
N SER A 71 14.81 -16.68 -14.29
CA SER A 71 16.00 -17.38 -13.80
C SER A 71 15.63 -18.78 -13.29
N SER A 72 16.55 -19.73 -13.48
CA SER A 72 16.45 -21.07 -12.88
C SER A 72 16.79 -21.05 -11.38
N ASN A 73 17.41 -19.99 -10.88
CA ASN A 73 17.65 -19.80 -9.45
C ASN A 73 16.38 -19.33 -8.75
N GLN A 74 15.89 -20.16 -7.82
CA GLN A 74 14.66 -19.88 -7.07
C GLN A 74 14.73 -18.60 -6.23
N GLU A 75 15.89 -18.24 -5.69
CA GLU A 75 16.06 -17.01 -4.91
C GLU A 75 15.97 -15.76 -5.79
N GLU A 76 16.59 -15.78 -6.97
CA GLU A 76 16.53 -14.68 -7.93
C GLU A 76 15.13 -14.50 -8.50
N GLN A 77 14.48 -15.61 -8.86
CA GLN A 77 13.10 -15.61 -9.32
C GLN A 77 12.16 -15.05 -8.24
N PHE A 78 12.28 -15.51 -7.00
CA PHE A 78 11.46 -15.02 -5.89
C PHE A 78 11.67 -13.52 -5.64
N SER A 79 12.93 -13.07 -5.60
CA SER A 79 13.28 -11.66 -5.42
C SER A 79 12.69 -10.78 -6.52
N ALA A 80 12.78 -11.22 -7.78
CA ALA A 80 12.22 -10.51 -8.93
C ALA A 80 10.69 -10.43 -8.87
N VAL A 81 10.00 -11.55 -8.61
CA VAL A 81 8.54 -11.59 -8.48
C VAL A 81 8.07 -10.70 -7.32
N GLN A 82 8.79 -10.72 -6.19
CA GLN A 82 8.48 -9.89 -5.04
C GLN A 82 8.66 -8.40 -5.37
N ALA A 83 9.71 -8.02 -6.09
CA ALA A 83 9.95 -6.65 -6.53
C ALA A 83 8.86 -6.18 -7.51
N THR A 84 8.46 -7.00 -8.49
CA THR A 84 7.34 -6.72 -9.39
C THR A 84 6.04 -6.49 -8.63
N ARG A 85 5.72 -7.35 -7.65
CA ARG A 85 4.55 -7.16 -6.76
C ARG A 85 4.64 -5.82 -6.03
N LYS A 86 5.80 -5.48 -5.46
CA LYS A 86 5.98 -4.21 -4.72
C LYS A 86 5.72 -3.00 -5.60
N ILE A 87 6.22 -2.99 -6.85
CA ILE A 87 5.98 -1.90 -7.82
C ILE A 87 4.49 -1.73 -8.09
N LEU A 88 3.77 -2.83 -8.33
CA LEU A 88 2.33 -2.81 -8.63
C LEU A 88 1.46 -2.43 -7.42
N SER A 89 1.91 -2.75 -6.20
CA SER A 89 1.13 -2.51 -4.98
C SER A 89 1.43 -1.17 -4.32
N LYS A 90 2.67 -0.66 -4.38
CA LYS A 90 3.10 0.54 -3.62
C LYS A 90 2.69 1.86 -4.29
N ASP A 91 2.72 1.94 -5.61
CA ASP A 91 2.43 3.19 -6.32
C ASP A 91 0.91 3.47 -6.41
N LYS A 92 0.52 4.75 -6.37
CA LYS A 92 -0.86 5.17 -6.63
C LYS A 92 -1.21 5.01 -8.11
N ASN A 93 -0.23 5.16 -8.99
CA ASN A 93 -0.35 5.01 -10.44
C ASN A 93 0.73 4.02 -10.94
N PRO A 94 0.59 2.71 -10.64
CA PRO A 94 1.60 1.74 -11.02
C PRO A 94 1.73 1.65 -12.55
N PRO A 95 2.94 1.37 -13.08
CA PRO A 95 3.21 1.29 -14.53
C PRO A 95 2.70 -0.04 -15.12
N ILE A 96 1.38 -0.24 -15.06
CA ILE A 96 0.71 -1.50 -15.46
C ILE A 96 1.00 -1.81 -16.93
N ASP A 97 0.81 -0.85 -17.82
CA ASP A 97 0.97 -1.07 -19.26
C ASP A 97 2.42 -1.38 -19.64
N GLU A 98 3.39 -0.74 -18.99
CA GLU A 98 4.81 -1.00 -19.22
C GLU A 98 5.19 -2.41 -18.76
N ILE A 99 4.70 -2.82 -17.59
CA ILE A 99 4.92 -4.17 -17.04
C ILE A 99 4.26 -5.25 -17.92
N ILE A 100 3.09 -4.97 -18.51
CA ILE A 100 2.47 -5.89 -19.47
C ILE A 100 3.31 -5.97 -20.75
N ARG A 101 3.80 -4.84 -21.27
CA ARG A 101 4.65 -4.76 -22.46
C ARG A 101 5.97 -5.52 -22.31
N THR A 102 6.53 -5.62 -21.10
CA THR A 102 7.76 -6.41 -20.89
C THR A 102 7.53 -7.92 -20.98
N GLY A 103 6.28 -8.39 -21.04
CA GLY A 103 5.97 -9.82 -21.18
C GLY A 103 6.14 -10.62 -19.89
N ILE A 104 6.08 -9.97 -18.71
CA ILE A 104 6.25 -10.68 -17.43
C ILE A 104 5.05 -11.57 -17.07
N VAL A 105 3.86 -11.30 -17.62
CA VAL A 105 2.60 -11.94 -17.22
C VAL A 105 2.64 -13.48 -17.36
N PRO A 106 3.07 -14.07 -18.50
CA PRO A 106 3.21 -15.52 -18.62
C PRO A 106 4.15 -16.14 -17.58
N VAL A 107 5.23 -15.44 -17.22
CA VAL A 107 6.20 -15.90 -16.21
C VAL A 107 5.53 -15.97 -14.84
N LEU A 108 4.81 -14.91 -14.46
CA LEU A 108 4.07 -14.89 -13.19
C LEU A 108 3.00 -15.98 -13.12
N VAL A 109 2.30 -16.26 -14.23
CA VAL A 109 1.33 -17.36 -14.31
C VAL A 109 2.00 -18.71 -14.12
N SER A 110 3.18 -18.93 -14.74
CA SER A 110 3.95 -20.16 -14.53
C SER A 110 4.37 -20.33 -13.07
N CYS A 111 4.76 -19.25 -12.38
CA CYS A 111 5.12 -19.30 -10.96
C CYS A 111 3.96 -19.77 -10.06
N LEU A 112 2.71 -19.52 -10.44
CA LEU A 112 1.53 -19.98 -9.69
C LEU A 112 1.25 -21.48 -9.89
N GLN A 113 1.64 -22.04 -11.04
CA GLN A 113 1.46 -23.46 -11.35
C GLN A 113 2.50 -24.35 -10.66
N SER A 114 3.66 -23.79 -10.30
CA SER A 114 4.73 -24.50 -9.59
C SER A 114 4.37 -24.88 -8.16
N VAL A 115 3.26 -24.39 -7.61
CA VAL A 115 2.75 -24.79 -6.30
C VAL A 115 2.03 -26.14 -6.44
N ARG A 116 2.80 -27.23 -6.42
CA ARG A 116 2.24 -28.55 -6.08
C ARG A 116 1.98 -28.58 -4.59
N TYR A 117 0.70 -28.57 -4.20
CA TYR A 117 0.29 -29.04 -2.89
C TYR A 117 0.67 -30.53 -2.82
N ALA A 118 1.67 -30.85 -2.00
CA ALA A 118 1.94 -32.19 -1.50
C ALA A 118 1.28 -32.33 -0.12
#